data_AF-A0A2N2LQJ1-F1
#
_entry.id   AF-A0A2N2LQJ1-F1
#
_cell.length_a   1.000
_cell.length_b   1.000
_cell.length_c   1.000
_cell.angle_alpha   90.00
_cell.angle_beta   90.00
_cell.angle_gamma   90.00
#
_symmetry.space_group_name_H-M   'P 1'
#
loop_
_entity.id
_entity.type
_entity.pdbx_description
1 polymer ?
#
loop_
_entity_poly.entity_id
_entity_poly.type
_entity_poly.pdbx_seq_one_letter_code
_entity_poly.pdbx_strand_id
1 'polypeptide(L)'
;LWILTGIVVANNAQLPLGFTPEGQLPIKVPCEQILLLPVLATLVLITDLVIGFFFFRREEAKLTAYLLWLGGIITPCLLLISIILTSLAV
;
A
#
# COMPACT_ATOMS: atom_id res chain seq x y z
N LEU A 1 3.85 -2.69 6.76
CA LEU A 1 2.38 -2.81 6.60
C LEU A 1 1.77 -3.69 7.69
N TRP A 2 1.96 -5.01 7.67
CA TRP A 2 1.39 -5.93 8.68
C TRP A 2 1.46 -5.48 10.15
N ILE A 3 2.64 -5.08 10.63
CA ILE A 3 2.82 -4.64 12.02
C ILE A 3 1.97 -3.40 12.33
N LEU A 4 2.03 -2.38 11.46
CA LEU A 4 1.25 -1.16 11.62
C LEU A 4 -0.25 -1.44 11.56
N THR A 5 -0.69 -2.26 10.61
CA THR A 5 -2.10 -2.64 10.48
C THR A 5 -2.59 -3.41 11.71
N GLY A 6 -1.77 -4.33 12.24
CA GLY A 6 -2.09 -5.08 13.45
C GLY A 6 -2.23 -4.18 14.69
N ILE A 7 -1.32 -3.22 14.86
CA ILE A 7 -1.40 -2.23 15.96
C ILE A 7 -2.68 -1.38 15.80
N VAL A 8 -3.01 -0.94 14.58
CA VAL A 8 -4.20 -0.12 14.31
C VAL A 8 -5.48 -0.89 14.61
N VAL A 9 -5.58 -2.15 14.16
CA VAL A 9 -6.76 -3.00 14.41
C VAL A 9 -6.89 -3.35 15.90
N ALA A 10 -5.79 -3.64 16.60
CA ALA A 10 -5.83 -3.97 18.03
C ALA A 10 -6.30 -2.80 18.91
N ASN A 11 -6.09 -1.56 18.47
CA ASN A 11 -6.43 -0.35 19.24
C ASN A 11 -7.76 0.31 18.81
N ASN A 12 -8.44 -0.19 17.77
CA ASN A 12 -9.67 0.42 17.24
C ASN A 12 -10.71 -0.64 16.90
N ALA A 13 -11.96 -0.45 17.31
CA ALA A 13 -13.07 -1.33 16.91
C ALA A 13 -13.65 -1.00 15.53
N GLN A 14 -13.62 0.28 15.14
CA GLN A 14 -14.12 0.75 13.85
C GLN A 14 -13.24 1.87 13.30
N LEU A 15 -13.01 1.87 12.00
CA LEU A 15 -12.19 2.86 11.29
C LEU A 15 -12.90 3.33 10.02
N PRO A 16 -12.78 4.61 9.65
CA PRO A 16 -13.25 5.09 8.36
C PRO A 16 -12.41 4.45 7.24
N LEU A 17 -13.07 3.87 6.23
CA LEU A 17 -12.40 3.23 5.09
C LEU A 17 -12.77 3.94 3.78
N GLY A 18 -11.76 4.48 3.10
CA GLY A 18 -11.93 5.25 1.87
C GLY A 18 -12.12 6.75 2.12
N PHE A 19 -12.53 7.46 1.07
CA PHE A 19 -12.84 8.89 1.09
C PHE A 19 -14.11 9.12 0.30
N THR A 20 -14.98 10.03 0.76
CA THR A 20 -16.11 10.48 -0.07
C THR A 20 -15.60 11.35 -1.22
N PRO A 21 -16.40 11.56 -2.29
CA PRO A 21 -16.05 12.48 -3.37
C PRO A 21 -15.75 13.91 -2.88
N GLU A 22 -16.32 14.30 -1.74
CA GLU A 22 -16.08 15.58 -1.06
C GLU A 22 -14.82 15.59 -0.18
N GLY A 23 -14.05 14.50 -0.16
CA GLY A 23 -12.83 14.36 0.64
C GLY A 23 -13.07 14.08 2.13
N GLN A 24 -14.31 13.78 2.53
CA GLN A 24 -14.64 13.51 3.93
C GLN A 24 -14.35 12.05 4.30
N LEU A 25 -14.05 11.83 5.58
CA LEU A 25 -13.91 10.48 6.12
C LEU A 25 -15.30 9.81 6.12
N PRO A 26 -15.47 8.68 5.42
CA PRO A 26 -16.76 8.01 5.30
C PRO A 26 -17.16 7.30 6.60
N ILE A 27 -18.34 6.69 6.59
CA ILE A 27 -18.89 5.91 7.70
C ILE A 27 -17.85 4.87 8.18
N LYS A 28 -17.68 4.79 9.50
CA LYS A 28 -16.74 3.86 10.13
C LYS A 28 -17.19 2.42 9.91
N VAL A 29 -16.30 1.59 9.38
CA VAL A 29 -16.50 0.15 9.17
C VAL A 29 -15.69 -0.66 10.19
N PRO A 30 -16.07 -1.94 10.43
CA PRO A 30 -15.31 -2.83 11.28
C PRO A 30 -13.84 -2.95 10.84
N CYS A 31 -12.92 -2.86 11.80
CA CYS A 31 -11.48 -2.78 11.54
C CYS A 31 -10.90 -4.05 10.87
N GLU A 32 -11.58 -5.19 10.95
CA GLU A 32 -11.15 -6.44 10.32
C GLU A 32 -11.07 -6.30 8.79
N GLN A 33 -11.87 -5.42 8.18
CA GLN A 33 -11.82 -5.15 6.75
C GLN A 33 -10.47 -4.56 6.31
N ILE A 34 -9.78 -3.86 7.21
CA ILE A 34 -8.46 -3.25 6.95
C ILE A 34 -7.36 -4.33 6.87
N LEU A 35 -7.57 -5.52 7.44
CA LEU A 35 -6.61 -6.64 7.34
C LEU A 35 -6.43 -7.13 5.89
N LEU A 36 -7.35 -6.81 4.98
CA LEU A 36 -7.23 -7.13 3.57
C LEU A 36 -6.14 -6.30 2.87
N LEU A 37 -5.88 -5.07 3.34
CA LEU A 37 -4.83 -4.20 2.78
C LEU A 37 -3.41 -4.80 2.87
N PRO A 38 -2.91 -5.26 4.04
CA PRO A 38 -1.59 -5.87 4.13
C PRO A 38 -1.51 -7.19 3.35
N VAL A 39 -2.61 -7.94 3.22
CA VAL A 39 -2.67 -9.14 2.36
C VAL A 39 -2.45 -8.78 0.89
N LEU A 40 -3.22 -7.82 0.37
CA LEU A 40 -3.07 -7.34 -1.01
C LEU A 40 -1.67 -6.77 -1.26
N ALA A 41 -1.16 -5.94 -0.34
CA ALA A 41 0.17 -5.38 -0.46
C ALA A 41 1.26 -6.46 -0.51
N THR A 42 1.12 -7.54 0.26
CA THR A 42 2.06 -8.67 0.22
C THR A 42 1.97 -9.42 -1.10
N LEU A 43 0.76 -9.64 -1.62
CA LEU A 43 0.55 -10.28 -2.93
C LEU A 43 1.18 -9.46 -4.07
N VAL A 44 0.97 -8.15 -4.06
CA VAL A 44 1.58 -7.23 -5.02
C VAL A 44 3.10 -7.23 -4.90
N LEU A 45 3.66 -7.17 -3.70
CA LEU A 45 5.11 -7.24 -3.47
C LEU A 45 5.72 -8.55 -3.98
N ILE A 46 5.08 -9.69 -3.70
CA ILE A 46 5.55 -10.99 -4.20
C ILE A 46 5.51 -11.02 -5.73
N THR A 47 4.43 -10.54 -6.32
CA THR A 47 4.26 -10.49 -7.78
C THR A 47 5.33 -9.61 -8.42
N ASP A 48 5.56 -8.43 -7.85
CA ASP A 48 6.62 -7.50 -8.27
C ASP A 48 8.02 -8.14 -8.21
N LEU A 49 8.36 -8.78 -7.07
CA LEU A 49 9.65 -9.45 -6.92
C LEU A 49 9.82 -10.60 -7.93
N VAL A 50 8.81 -11.46 -8.08
CA VAL A 50 8.87 -12.62 -8.99
C VAL A 50 9.03 -12.17 -10.44
N ILE A 51 8.22 -11.20 -10.89
CA ILE A 51 8.28 -10.69 -12.26
C ILE A 51 9.59 -9.94 -12.50
N GLY A 52 10.03 -9.11 -11.54
CA GLY A 52 11.29 -8.40 -11.63
C GLY A 52 12.49 -9.35 -11.70
N PHE A 53 12.53 -10.40 -10.88
CA PHE A 53 13.58 -11.42 -10.96
C PHE A 53 13.56 -12.19 -12.28
N PHE A 54 12.38 -12.45 -12.84
CA PHE A 54 12.25 -13.07 -14.15
C PHE A 54 12.87 -12.20 -15.26
N PHE A 55 12.57 -10.89 -15.27
CA PHE A 55 13.13 -9.96 -16.26
C PHE A 55 14.62 -9.67 -16.03
N PHE A 56 15.08 -9.64 -14.78
CA PHE A 56 16.47 -9.36 -14.44
C PHE A 56 17.46 -10.36 -15.06
N ARG A 57 17.03 -11.60 -15.27
CA ARG A 57 17.84 -12.65 -15.91
C ARG A 57 18.04 -12.43 -17.42
N ARG A 58 17.28 -11.55 -18.05
CA ARG A 58 17.37 -11.25 -19.48
C ARG A 58 18.01 -9.88 -19.66
N GLU A 59 19.17 -9.82 -20.31
CA GLU A 59 19.92 -8.57 -20.49
C GLU A 59 19.07 -7.47 -21.13
N GLU A 60 18.30 -7.82 -22.15
CA GLU A 60 17.40 -6.91 -22.88
C GLU A 60 16.24 -6.37 -22.02
N ALA A 61 15.84 -7.08 -20.96
CA ALA A 61 14.72 -6.72 -20.09
C ALA A 61 15.14 -6.25 -18.69
N LYS A 62 16.45 -6.10 -18.42
CA LYS A 62 16.97 -5.62 -17.12
C LYS A 62 16.40 -4.25 -16.75
N LEU A 63 16.24 -3.35 -17.73
CA LEU A 63 15.64 -2.04 -17.48
C LEU A 63 14.19 -2.16 -16.99
N THR A 64 13.41 -3.07 -17.59
CA THR A 64 12.03 -3.35 -17.16
C THR A 64 11.98 -3.88 -15.74
N ALA A 65 12.91 -4.77 -15.35
CA ALA A 65 13.02 -5.26 -13.98
C ALA A 65 13.26 -4.12 -12.98
N TYR A 66 14.19 -3.21 -13.29
CA TYR A 66 14.47 -2.06 -12.43
C TYR A 66 13.29 -1.10 -12.31
N LEU A 67 12.60 -0.81 -13.42
CA LEU A 67 11.40 0.04 -13.40
C LEU A 67 10.28 -0.57 -12.56
N LEU A 68 10.12 -1.90 -12.63
CA LEU A 68 9.12 -2.63 -11.86
C LEU A 68 9.39 -2.49 -10.34
N TRP A 69 10.58 -2.88 -9.89
CA TRP A 69 10.98 -2.76 -8.48
C TRP A 69 10.96 -1.32 -7.98
N LEU A 70 11.36 -0.36 -8.82
CA LEU A 70 11.29 1.05 -8.48
C LEU A 70 9.84 1.51 -8.30
N GLY A 71 8.90 1.02 -9.12
CA GLY A 71 7.46 1.21 -8.89
C GLY A 71 7.01 0.65 -7.53
N GLY A 72 7.46 -0.55 -7.18
CA GLY A 72 7.20 -1.16 -5.87
C GLY A 72 7.66 -0.33 -4.67
N ILE A 73 8.69 0.51 -4.84
CA ILE A 73 9.18 1.45 -3.82
C ILE A 73 8.47 2.80 -3.89
N ILE A 74 8.30 3.36 -5.10
CA ILE A 74 7.72 4.69 -5.29
C ILE A 74 6.27 4.74 -4.85
N THR A 75 5.46 3.74 -5.18
CA THR A 75 4.03 3.72 -4.85
C THR A 75 3.77 3.85 -3.34
N PRO A 76 4.36 3.03 -2.44
CA PRO A 76 4.17 3.22 -1.00
C PRO A 76 4.78 4.53 -0.48
N CYS A 77 5.90 5.00 -1.04
CA CYS A 77 6.47 6.31 -0.67
C CYS A 77 5.52 7.47 -0.98
N LEU A 78 4.91 7.49 -2.18
CA LEU A 78 3.91 8.51 -2.55
C LEU A 78 2.69 8.45 -1.64
N LEU A 79 2.24 7.25 -1.26
CA LEU A 79 1.10 7.08 -0.36
C LEU A 79 1.41 7.60 1.06
N LEU A 80 2.62 7.35 1.57
CA LEU A 80 3.08 7.92 2.84
C LEU A 80 3.15 9.46 2.80
N ILE A 81 3.70 10.02 1.71
CA ILE A 81 3.73 11.48 1.49
C ILE A 81 2.31 12.05 1.49
N SER A 82 1.38 11.39 0.79
CA SER A 82 -0.03 11.81 0.76
C SER A 82 -0.62 11.84 2.17
N ILE A 83 -0.46 10.76 2.96
CA ILE A 83 -0.98 10.69 4.34
C ILE A 83 -0.42 11.84 5.18
N ILE A 84 0.88 12.10 5.11
CA ILE A 84 1.53 13.17 5.87
C ILE A 84 0.95 14.53 5.48
N LEU A 85 0.88 14.84 4.18
CA LEU A 85 0.34 16.11 3.69
C LEU A 85 -1.12 16.31 4.10
N THR A 86 -1.97 15.29 3.98
CA THR A 86 -3.38 15.37 4.38
C THR A 86 -3.52 15.51 5.90
N SER A 87 -2.67 14.85 6.70
CA SER A 87 -2.69 14.98 8.16
C SER A 87 -2.25 16.35 8.67
N LEU A 88 -1.44 17.08 7.91
CA LEU A 88 -0.96 18.43 8.25
C LEU A 88 -1.95 19.53 7.83
N ALA A 89 -2.83 19.23 6.87
CA ALA A 89 -3.81 20.15 6.32
C ALA A 89 -5.16 20.14 7.07
N VAL A 90 -5.33 19.21 8.01
CA VAL A 90 -6.49 19.08 8.93
C VAL A 90 -6.08 19.59 10.30
#